data_AF-A0A3P9IQG5-F1
#
_entry.id   AF-A0A3P9IQG5-F1
#
_cell.length_a   1.000
_cell.length_b   1.000
_cell.length_c   1.000
_cell.angle_alpha   90.00
_cell.angle_beta   90.00
_cell.angle_gamma   90.00
#
_symmetry.space_group_name_H-M   'P 1'
#
loop_
_entity.id
_entity.type
_entity.pdbx_description
1 polymer ?
#
loop_
_entity_poly.entity_id
_entity_poly.type
_entity_poly.pdbx_seq_one_letter_code
_entity_poly.pdbx_strand_id
1 'polypeptide(L)'
;MQTQEDSKIVQSHSDNLKTLMEDVNHRLIFSVCLGPPVILCLNTVLQSKDICTQLQDGLLKATADLQTAWRTYHQYYSDYVCAEGKLREAEKQEEKQKQSSAKKLEMLIEKRQIKVQELHLKCSKARNDYLLNMAAANSSVMKYFLKDISFLIDCADMGYHLSVGRVMQTYLYRWGNTQEKLETNLLQLQETVSKLDQSKDKDIILQDHYNAFSIPARFTYLPQEGDQGEMCGDIETRFKQIQTRLKAVTEETEEVKGIKPSLILVFTCLYLLWVLTTVNLLCFWVWVSCSTENLSAKSSMAKRRVNMQETEGLYFTVSPSSVDNNGKEYFTLLDTFKLDV
;
A
#
# COMPACT_ATOMS: atom_id res chain seq x y z
N MET A 1 -29.62 36.84 -0.92
CA MET A 1 -28.98 36.08 -2.02
C MET A 1 -27.70 35.52 -1.47
N GLN A 2 -27.73 34.25 -1.07
CA GLN A 2 -26.58 33.50 -0.58
C GLN A 2 -25.53 33.50 -1.70
N THR A 3 -24.40 34.14 -1.46
CA THR A 3 -23.25 34.10 -2.37
C THR A 3 -22.78 32.66 -2.48
N GLN A 4 -22.87 32.13 -3.70
CA GLN A 4 -22.37 30.84 -4.13
C GLN A 4 -20.82 30.91 -4.22
N GLU A 5 -20.19 31.29 -3.11
CA GLU A 5 -18.76 31.13 -2.82
C GLU A 5 -18.52 29.75 -2.16
N ASP A 6 -19.16 28.71 -2.68
CA ASP A 6 -18.72 27.33 -2.48
C ASP A 6 -17.41 27.16 -3.27
N SER A 7 -16.36 27.71 -2.69
CA SER A 7 -15.01 27.74 -3.21
C SER A 7 -14.53 26.33 -3.48
N LYS A 8 -13.95 26.09 -4.67
CA LYS A 8 -13.27 24.84 -5.07
C LYS A 8 -12.27 24.32 -4.01
N ILE A 9 -11.84 25.19 -3.09
CA ILE A 9 -10.96 24.91 -1.95
C ILE A 9 -11.67 24.09 -0.85
N VAL A 10 -12.97 24.33 -0.58
CA VAL A 10 -13.77 23.59 0.41
C VAL A 10 -14.04 22.17 -0.09
N GLN A 11 -14.33 22.01 -1.39
CA GLN A 11 -14.47 20.71 -2.03
C GLN A 11 -13.16 19.91 -1.96
N SER A 12 -12.03 20.55 -2.29
CA SER A 12 -10.69 19.95 -2.17
C SER A 12 -10.34 19.53 -0.73
N HIS A 13 -10.73 20.32 0.28
CA HIS A 13 -10.52 19.96 1.69
C HIS A 13 -11.37 18.75 2.12
N SER A 14 -12.62 18.65 1.65
CA SER A 14 -13.50 17.51 1.90
C SER A 14 -12.95 16.21 1.28
N ASP A 15 -12.38 16.31 0.08
CA ASP A 15 -11.79 15.17 -0.61
C ASP A 15 -10.49 14.70 0.09
N ASN A 16 -9.65 15.62 0.57
CA ASN A 16 -8.47 15.28 1.37
C ASN A 16 -8.81 14.60 2.71
N LEU A 17 -9.90 15.01 3.37
CA LEU A 17 -10.38 14.37 4.60
C LEU A 17 -10.91 12.96 4.34
N LYS A 18 -11.55 12.70 3.19
CA LYS A 18 -11.92 11.34 2.76
C LYS A 18 -10.69 10.46 2.56
N THR A 19 -9.63 10.98 1.94
CA THR A 19 -8.36 10.24 1.75
C THR A 19 -7.70 9.88 3.10
N LEU A 20 -7.67 10.81 4.06
CA LEU A 20 -7.19 10.56 5.42
C LEU A 20 -8.04 9.52 6.18
N MET A 21 -9.35 9.51 5.94
CA MET A 21 -10.28 8.54 6.53
C MET A 21 -10.15 7.14 5.90
N GLU A 22 -9.75 7.04 4.64
CA GLU A 22 -9.39 5.76 3.99
C GLU A 22 -8.09 5.16 4.60
N ASP A 23 -7.13 5.99 5.01
CA ASP A 23 -5.86 5.54 5.61
C ASP A 23 -6.04 4.98 7.04
N VAL A 24 -6.94 5.57 7.84
CA VAL A 24 -7.33 5.03 9.17
C VAL A 24 -8.04 3.69 9.05
N ASN A 25 -8.83 3.49 7.98
CA ASN A 25 -9.49 2.21 7.71
C ASN A 25 -8.47 1.08 7.48
N HIS A 26 -7.35 1.32 6.80
CA HIS A 26 -6.30 0.32 6.58
C HIS A 26 -5.74 -0.27 7.88
N ARG A 27 -5.57 0.53 8.94
CA ARG A 27 -5.15 0.04 10.27
C ARG A 27 -6.23 -0.78 10.98
N LEU A 28 -7.49 -0.35 10.89
CA LEU A 28 -8.62 -1.05 11.51
C LEU A 28 -8.84 -2.43 10.88
N ILE A 29 -8.66 -2.55 9.57
CA ILE A 29 -8.80 -3.80 8.82
C ILE A 29 -7.71 -4.79 9.17
N PHE A 30 -6.47 -4.33 9.35
CA PHE A 30 -5.37 -5.20 9.80
C PHE A 30 -5.70 -5.79 11.19
N SER A 31 -6.22 -4.97 12.10
CA SER A 31 -6.66 -5.40 13.44
C SER A 31 -7.84 -6.39 13.40
N VAL A 32 -8.87 -6.12 12.60
CA VAL A 32 -10.11 -6.91 12.56
C VAL A 32 -9.96 -8.19 11.73
N CYS A 33 -9.18 -8.19 10.65
CA CYS A 33 -9.02 -9.34 9.76
C CYS A 33 -7.92 -10.31 10.20
N LEU A 34 -6.89 -9.89 10.94
CA LEU A 34 -5.82 -10.79 11.41
C LEU A 34 -6.10 -11.42 12.77
N GLY A 35 -6.82 -10.76 13.67
CA GLY A 35 -7.01 -11.23 15.04
C GLY A 35 -7.63 -12.64 15.13
N PRO A 36 -8.86 -12.85 14.65
CA PRO A 36 -9.54 -14.14 14.79
C PRO A 36 -8.84 -15.32 14.07
N PRO A 37 -8.34 -15.18 12.83
CA PRO A 37 -7.66 -16.29 12.15
C PRO A 37 -6.31 -16.66 12.78
N VAL A 38 -5.54 -15.68 13.27
CA VAL A 38 -4.25 -15.94 13.94
C VAL A 38 -4.46 -16.65 15.28
N ILE A 39 -5.48 -16.27 16.04
CA ILE A 39 -5.85 -16.94 17.29
C ILE A 39 -6.27 -18.40 17.03
N LEU A 40 -7.03 -18.66 15.96
CA LEU A 40 -7.41 -20.01 15.59
C LEU A 40 -6.18 -20.87 15.26
N CYS A 41 -5.23 -20.34 14.49
CA CYS A 41 -3.98 -21.03 14.14
C CYS A 41 -3.10 -21.31 15.38
N LEU A 42 -3.07 -20.39 16.35
CA LEU A 42 -2.35 -20.62 17.62
C LEU A 42 -2.97 -21.77 18.42
N ASN A 43 -4.30 -21.85 18.46
CA ASN A 43 -5.01 -22.93 19.15
C ASN A 43 -4.80 -24.30 18.47
N THR A 44 -4.77 -24.36 17.14
CA THR A 44 -4.50 -25.63 16.43
C THR A 44 -3.07 -26.12 16.68
N VAL A 45 -2.09 -25.22 16.72
CA VAL A 45 -0.71 -25.56 17.09
C VAL A 45 -0.64 -26.11 18.51
N LEU A 46 -1.34 -25.51 19.48
CA LEU A 46 -1.39 -26.01 20.84
C LEU A 46 -2.01 -27.42 20.92
N GLN A 47 -3.12 -27.66 20.23
CA GLN A 47 -3.75 -28.98 20.18
C GLN A 47 -2.85 -30.04 19.50
N SER A 48 -2.13 -29.68 18.44
CA SER A 48 -1.21 -30.59 17.74
C SER A 48 -0.08 -31.08 18.65
N LYS A 49 0.38 -30.24 19.59
CA LYS A 49 1.39 -30.59 20.58
C LYS A 49 0.90 -31.66 21.56
N ASP A 50 -0.34 -31.56 22.02
CA ASP A 50 -0.94 -32.55 22.93
C ASP A 50 -1.06 -33.90 22.24
N ILE A 51 -1.49 -33.92 20.97
CA ILE A 51 -1.56 -35.13 20.15
C ILE A 51 -0.16 -35.74 19.95
N CYS A 52 0.85 -34.90 19.66
CA CYS A 52 2.24 -35.35 19.52
C CYS A 52 2.73 -36.06 20.79
N THR A 53 2.45 -35.47 21.95
CA THR A 53 2.83 -36.04 23.26
C THR A 53 2.15 -37.39 23.48
N GLN A 54 0.84 -37.49 23.22
CA GLN A 54 0.09 -38.75 23.36
C GLN A 54 0.64 -39.87 22.45
N LEU A 55 1.02 -39.54 21.22
CA LEU A 55 1.62 -40.51 20.28
C LEU A 55 3.01 -40.98 20.75
N GLN A 56 3.83 -40.05 21.24
CA GLN A 56 5.15 -40.37 21.78
C GLN A 56 5.05 -41.22 23.06
N ASP A 57 4.11 -40.92 23.95
CA ASP A 57 3.83 -41.72 25.14
C ASP A 57 3.37 -43.15 24.77
N GLY A 58 2.52 -43.28 23.74
CA GLY A 58 2.11 -44.57 23.21
C GLY A 58 3.28 -45.40 22.66
N LEU A 59 4.22 -44.75 21.97
CA LEU A 59 5.44 -45.38 21.45
C LEU A 59 6.38 -45.83 22.57
N LEU A 60 6.56 -44.98 23.59
CA LEU A 60 7.37 -45.28 24.76
C LEU A 60 6.79 -46.48 25.52
N LYS A 61 5.45 -46.51 25.68
CA LYS A 61 4.75 -47.65 26.31
C LYS A 61 4.97 -48.95 25.55
N ALA A 62 4.77 -48.96 24.23
CA ALA A 62 5.01 -50.16 23.41
C ALA A 62 6.46 -50.67 23.53
N THR A 63 7.43 -49.75 23.63
CA THR A 63 8.84 -50.09 23.82
C THR A 63 9.11 -50.63 25.23
N ALA A 64 8.48 -50.07 26.26
CA ALA A 64 8.59 -50.53 27.64
C ALA A 64 7.98 -51.93 27.84
N ASP A 65 6.85 -52.20 27.19
CA ASP A 65 6.19 -53.52 27.20
C ASP A 65 7.09 -54.58 26.53
N LEU A 66 7.70 -54.24 25.38
CA LEU A 66 8.71 -55.08 24.72
C LEU A 66 9.90 -55.38 25.62
N GLN A 67 10.48 -54.36 26.28
CA GLN A 67 11.61 -54.57 27.19
C GLN A 67 11.24 -55.49 28.36
N THR A 68 10.04 -55.36 28.90
CA THR A 68 9.55 -56.19 30.01
C THR A 68 9.35 -57.64 29.57
N ALA A 69 8.75 -57.86 28.40
CA ALA A 69 8.59 -59.19 27.82
C ALA A 69 9.94 -59.87 27.53
N TRP A 70 10.92 -59.11 27.00
CA TRP A 70 12.27 -59.60 26.76
C TRP A 70 12.97 -60.04 28.06
N ARG A 71 12.93 -59.21 29.12
CA ARG A 71 13.52 -59.56 30.43
C ARG A 71 12.92 -60.85 30.99
N THR A 72 11.59 -61.00 30.86
CA THR A 72 10.86 -62.17 31.34
C THR A 72 11.25 -63.43 30.57
N TYR A 73 11.30 -63.36 29.24
CA TYR A 73 11.76 -64.45 28.39
C TYR A 73 13.20 -64.85 28.74
N HIS A 74 14.11 -63.88 28.85
CA HIS A 74 15.51 -64.13 29.16
C HIS A 74 15.69 -64.82 30.52
N GLN A 75 14.93 -64.39 31.54
CA GLN A 75 14.94 -65.02 32.86
C GLN A 75 14.48 -66.49 32.79
N TYR A 76 13.34 -66.77 32.16
CA TYR A 76 12.85 -68.15 32.05
C TYR A 76 13.72 -69.04 31.18
N TYR A 77 14.39 -68.48 30.17
CA TYR A 77 15.37 -69.20 29.38
C TYR A 77 16.58 -69.60 30.24
N SER A 78 17.10 -68.69 31.07
CA SER A 78 18.18 -69.00 32.01
C SER A 78 17.78 -70.08 33.02
N ASP A 79 16.57 -70.01 33.57
CA ASP A 79 16.05 -71.00 34.52
C ASP A 79 15.89 -72.39 33.87
N TYR A 80 15.40 -72.43 32.63
CA TYR A 80 15.27 -73.65 31.83
C TYR A 80 16.64 -74.28 31.56
N VAL A 81 17.63 -73.52 31.07
CA VAL A 81 18.99 -74.01 30.80
C VAL A 81 19.66 -74.54 32.07
N CYS A 82 19.46 -73.86 33.21
CA CYS A 82 19.95 -74.33 34.51
C CYS A 82 19.33 -75.66 34.94
N ALA A 83 18.02 -75.84 34.74
CA ALA A 83 17.33 -77.09 35.05
C ALA A 83 17.74 -78.23 34.11
N GLU A 84 17.92 -77.94 32.82
CA GLU A 84 18.42 -78.89 31.81
C GLU A 84 19.84 -79.37 32.17
N GLY A 85 20.72 -78.44 32.56
CA GLY A 85 22.07 -78.79 33.04
C GLY A 85 22.04 -79.74 34.24
N LYS A 86 21.16 -79.48 35.23
CA LYS A 86 20.98 -80.37 36.38
C LYS A 86 20.41 -81.74 35.98
N LEU A 87 19.49 -81.81 35.02
CA LEU A 87 18.97 -83.10 34.52
C LEU A 87 20.10 -83.91 33.89
N ARG A 88 20.87 -83.30 32.98
CA ARG A 88 22.01 -83.93 32.29
C ARG A 88 23.08 -84.45 33.27
N GLU A 89 23.33 -83.73 34.36
CA GLU A 89 24.24 -84.19 35.42
C GLU A 89 23.69 -85.40 36.18
N ALA A 90 22.39 -85.48 36.42
CA ALA A 90 21.77 -86.65 37.08
C ALA A 90 21.79 -87.88 36.17
N GLU A 91 21.47 -87.72 34.89
CA GLU A 91 21.55 -88.80 33.87
C GLU A 91 22.97 -89.37 33.78
N LYS A 92 24.00 -88.52 33.78
CA LYS A 92 25.42 -88.96 33.82
C LYS A 92 25.81 -89.71 35.10
N GLN A 93 25.12 -89.47 36.21
CA GLN A 93 25.36 -90.20 37.47
C GLN A 93 24.71 -91.59 37.44
N GLU A 94 23.62 -91.76 36.69
CA GLU A 94 22.91 -93.04 36.53
C GLU A 94 23.76 -94.07 35.79
N GLU A 95 24.43 -93.63 34.71
CA GLU A 95 25.39 -94.46 33.96
C GLU A 95 26.53 -95.01 34.84
N LYS A 96 26.80 -94.40 36.01
CA LYS A 96 27.91 -94.74 36.89
C LYS A 96 27.51 -95.55 38.14
N GLN A 97 26.22 -95.68 38.50
CA GLN A 97 25.78 -96.26 39.78
C GLN A 97 25.25 -97.71 39.67
N LYS A 98 25.62 -98.58 40.62
CA LYS A 98 25.20 -100.00 40.71
C LYS A 98 23.90 -100.19 41.54
N GLN A 99 23.05 -101.08 41.05
CA GLN A 99 21.75 -101.66 41.49
C GLN A 99 21.08 -101.27 42.84
N SER A 100 21.77 -100.94 43.94
CA SER A 100 21.12 -100.68 45.24
C SER A 100 20.67 -99.23 45.46
N SER A 101 21.28 -98.24 44.78
CA SER A 101 20.84 -96.83 44.78
C SER A 101 20.05 -96.41 43.54
N ALA A 102 19.92 -97.29 42.54
CA ALA A 102 19.34 -97.02 41.23
C ALA A 102 17.92 -96.44 41.30
N LYS A 103 17.02 -97.06 42.09
CA LYS A 103 15.62 -96.59 42.23
C LYS A 103 15.50 -95.16 42.74
N LYS A 104 16.39 -94.73 43.65
CA LYS A 104 16.35 -93.35 44.20
C LYS A 104 16.81 -92.33 43.16
N LEU A 105 17.77 -92.72 42.32
CA LEU A 105 18.30 -91.87 41.26
C LEU A 105 17.31 -91.76 40.08
N GLU A 106 16.67 -92.87 39.71
CA GLU A 106 15.61 -92.92 38.71
C GLU A 106 14.45 -91.97 39.05
N MET A 107 13.95 -92.01 40.30
CA MET A 107 12.95 -91.05 40.79
C MET A 107 13.44 -89.59 40.76
N LEU A 108 14.74 -89.35 41.00
CA LEU A 108 15.32 -88.00 40.96
C LEU A 108 15.37 -87.46 39.52
N ILE A 109 15.74 -88.31 38.57
CA ILE A 109 15.78 -88.00 37.14
C ILE A 109 14.37 -87.70 36.65
N GLU A 110 13.40 -88.55 36.95
CA GLU A 110 11.99 -88.33 36.59
C GLU A 110 11.46 -86.99 37.13
N LYS A 111 11.74 -86.68 38.40
CA LYS A 111 11.38 -85.39 39.00
C LYS A 111 12.07 -84.20 38.32
N ARG A 112 13.35 -84.33 37.95
CA ARG A 112 14.08 -83.28 37.21
C ARG A 112 13.53 -83.12 35.80
N GLN A 113 13.11 -84.20 35.16
CA GLN A 113 12.57 -84.20 33.81
C GLN A 113 11.20 -83.51 33.75
N ILE A 114 10.31 -83.77 34.72
CA ILE A 114 9.06 -83.02 34.88
C ILE A 114 9.35 -81.52 35.04
N LYS A 115 10.32 -81.16 35.90
CA LYS A 115 10.68 -79.75 36.13
C LYS A 115 11.25 -79.07 34.88
N VAL A 116 12.06 -79.78 34.09
CA VAL A 116 12.56 -79.28 32.80
C VAL A 116 11.41 -79.06 31.82
N GLN A 117 10.45 -79.99 31.73
CA GLN A 117 9.27 -79.83 30.88
C GLN A 117 8.41 -78.63 31.29
N GLU A 118 8.18 -78.42 32.58
CA GLU A 118 7.45 -77.26 33.11
C GLU A 118 8.16 -75.93 32.76
N LEU A 119 9.48 -75.85 32.95
CA LEU A 119 10.26 -74.65 32.64
C LEU A 119 10.37 -74.40 31.14
N HIS A 120 10.50 -75.45 30.33
CA HIS A 120 10.47 -75.36 28.87
C HIS A 120 9.16 -74.73 28.38
N LEU A 121 8.02 -75.17 28.95
CA LEU A 121 6.71 -74.62 28.60
C LEU A 121 6.60 -73.14 28.99
N LYS A 122 7.05 -72.77 30.21
CA LYS A 122 7.08 -71.36 30.66
C LYS A 122 7.97 -70.49 29.78
N CYS A 123 9.17 -70.95 29.45
CA CYS A 123 10.10 -70.29 28.56
C CYS A 123 9.50 -70.11 27.16
N SER A 124 8.88 -71.16 26.61
CA SER A 124 8.23 -71.11 25.29
C SER A 124 7.07 -70.11 25.26
N LYS A 125 6.27 -70.04 26.32
CA LYS A 125 5.18 -69.05 26.43
C LYS A 125 5.74 -67.62 26.46
N ALA A 126 6.72 -67.35 27.32
CA ALA A 126 7.32 -66.02 27.40
C ALA A 126 8.05 -65.62 26.11
N ARG A 127 8.63 -66.58 25.37
CA ARG A 127 9.19 -66.33 24.03
C ARG A 127 8.12 -65.84 23.08
N ASN A 128 6.96 -66.50 23.05
CA ASN A 128 5.85 -66.10 22.19
C ASN A 128 5.32 -64.72 22.57
N ASP A 129 5.17 -64.43 23.87
CA ASP A 129 4.77 -63.10 24.35
C ASP A 129 5.78 -62.02 23.95
N TYR A 130 7.08 -62.31 24.05
CA TYR A 130 8.14 -61.43 23.57
C TYR A 130 8.05 -61.15 22.06
N LEU A 131 7.86 -62.19 21.24
CA LEU A 131 7.72 -62.05 19.79
C LEU A 131 6.48 -61.22 19.40
N LEU A 132 5.36 -61.39 20.11
CA LEU A 132 4.15 -60.59 19.90
C LEU A 132 4.38 -59.12 20.26
N ASN A 133 5.01 -58.84 21.41
CA ASN A 133 5.36 -57.47 21.80
C ASN A 133 6.37 -56.84 20.82
N MET A 134 7.30 -57.63 20.28
CA MET A 134 8.26 -57.16 19.30
C MET A 134 7.57 -56.76 18.00
N ALA A 135 6.64 -57.58 17.51
CA ALA A 135 5.83 -57.25 16.34
C ALA A 135 4.97 -56.00 16.58
N ALA A 136 4.34 -55.88 17.75
CA ALA A 136 3.54 -54.71 18.12
C ALA A 136 4.39 -53.43 18.21
N ALA A 137 5.52 -53.46 18.89
CA ALA A 137 6.43 -52.32 19.01
C ALA A 137 6.98 -51.89 17.64
N ASN A 138 7.43 -52.84 16.80
CA ASN A 138 7.88 -52.53 15.45
C ASN A 138 6.78 -51.88 14.60
N SER A 139 5.55 -52.39 14.68
CA SER A 139 4.40 -51.80 14.00
C SER A 139 4.12 -50.38 14.48
N SER A 140 4.14 -50.13 15.79
CA SER A 140 3.97 -48.79 16.38
C SER A 140 5.06 -47.82 15.95
N VAL A 141 6.34 -48.23 15.96
CA VAL A 141 7.46 -47.43 15.48
C VAL A 141 7.27 -47.07 14.00
N MET A 142 6.98 -48.06 13.16
CA MET A 142 6.78 -47.83 11.72
C MET A 142 5.60 -46.90 11.46
N LYS A 143 4.48 -47.09 12.16
CA LYS A 143 3.31 -46.22 12.04
C LYS A 143 3.64 -44.78 12.45
N TYR A 144 4.35 -44.60 13.56
CA TYR A 144 4.73 -43.28 14.04
C TYR A 144 5.52 -42.50 12.99
N PHE A 145 6.59 -43.11 12.46
CA PHE A 145 7.48 -42.44 11.52
C PHE A 145 6.91 -42.29 10.11
N LEU A 146 6.10 -43.25 9.64
CA LEU A 146 5.59 -43.22 8.27
C LEU A 146 4.24 -42.49 8.12
N LYS A 147 3.46 -42.37 9.20
CA LYS A 147 2.10 -41.80 9.14
C LYS A 147 1.90 -40.69 10.16
N ASP A 148 2.19 -40.97 11.43
CA ASP A 148 1.77 -40.06 12.50
C ASP A 148 2.55 -38.73 12.47
N ILE A 149 3.83 -38.73 12.08
CA ILE A 149 4.60 -37.48 11.87
C ILE A 149 3.96 -36.60 10.78
N SER A 150 3.59 -37.18 9.64
CA SER A 150 2.93 -36.43 8.56
C SER A 150 1.61 -35.83 9.04
N PHE A 151 0.81 -36.64 9.73
CA PHE A 151 -0.46 -36.19 10.31
C PHE A 151 -0.27 -35.03 11.30
N LEU A 152 0.77 -35.07 12.14
CA LEU A 152 1.07 -33.98 13.08
C LEU A 152 1.42 -32.68 12.37
N ILE A 153 2.16 -32.74 11.26
CA ILE A 153 2.48 -31.58 10.43
C ILE A 153 1.19 -31.01 9.82
N ASP A 154 0.36 -31.86 9.23
CA ASP A 154 -0.92 -31.43 8.65
C ASP A 154 -1.85 -30.79 9.70
N CYS A 155 -1.86 -31.31 10.93
CA CYS A 155 -2.60 -30.71 12.04
C CYS A 155 -2.05 -29.33 12.46
N ALA A 156 -0.73 -29.16 12.46
CA ALA A 156 -0.10 -27.88 12.78
C ALA A 156 -0.38 -26.82 11.71
N ASP A 157 -0.44 -27.23 10.44
CA ASP A 157 -0.69 -26.35 9.30
C ASP A 157 -2.19 -26.08 9.05
N MET A 158 -3.07 -26.77 9.79
CA MET A 158 -4.51 -26.74 9.56
C MET A 158 -5.07 -25.31 9.64
N GLY A 159 -5.53 -24.80 8.49
CA GLY A 159 -6.16 -23.49 8.38
C GLY A 159 -5.20 -22.30 8.29
N TYR A 160 -3.89 -22.51 8.45
CA TYR A 160 -2.89 -21.43 8.38
C TYR A 160 -2.85 -20.78 7.00
N HIS A 161 -2.60 -21.56 5.94
CA HIS A 161 -2.51 -21.05 4.58
C HIS A 161 -3.79 -20.37 4.10
N LEU A 162 -4.95 -20.94 4.46
CA LEU A 162 -6.24 -20.36 4.11
C LEU A 162 -6.46 -19.01 4.80
N SER A 163 -6.10 -18.93 6.09
CA SER A 163 -6.24 -17.71 6.89
C SER A 163 -5.34 -16.60 6.36
N VAL A 164 -4.05 -16.89 6.18
CA VAL A 164 -3.08 -15.93 5.63
C VAL A 164 -3.48 -15.54 4.20
N GLY A 165 -3.86 -16.51 3.37
CA GLY A 165 -4.32 -16.28 2.01
C GLY A 165 -5.51 -15.33 1.94
N ARG A 166 -6.53 -15.50 2.79
CA ARG A 166 -7.68 -14.60 2.87
C ARG A 166 -7.29 -13.19 3.29
N VAL A 167 -6.40 -13.05 4.28
CA VAL A 167 -5.91 -11.74 4.72
C VAL A 167 -5.17 -11.05 3.57
N MET A 168 -4.26 -11.76 2.91
CA MET A 168 -3.47 -11.21 1.80
C MET A 168 -4.33 -10.86 0.59
N GLN A 169 -5.30 -11.70 0.22
CA GLN A 169 -6.26 -11.38 -0.85
C GLN A 169 -7.09 -10.15 -0.51
N THR A 170 -7.57 -10.03 0.73
CA THR A 170 -8.32 -8.85 1.18
C THR A 170 -7.46 -7.59 1.12
N TYR A 171 -6.19 -7.70 1.53
CA TYR A 171 -5.22 -6.61 1.45
C TYR A 171 -4.99 -6.19 -0.01
N LEU A 172 -4.70 -7.14 -0.90
CA LEU A 172 -4.46 -6.88 -2.33
C LEU A 172 -5.70 -6.27 -3.01
N TYR A 173 -6.89 -6.81 -2.75
CA TYR A 173 -8.14 -6.29 -3.29
C TYR A 173 -8.37 -4.83 -2.88
N ARG A 174 -8.17 -4.51 -1.60
CA ARG A 174 -8.32 -3.13 -1.12
C ARG A 174 -7.27 -2.21 -1.68
N TRP A 175 -6.01 -2.64 -1.74
CA TRP A 175 -4.94 -1.88 -2.36
C TRP A 175 -5.26 -1.54 -3.82
N GLY A 176 -5.68 -2.54 -4.60
CA GLY A 176 -6.11 -2.35 -5.99
C GLY A 176 -7.24 -1.32 -6.11
N ASN A 177 -8.29 -1.44 -5.30
CA ASN A 177 -9.39 -0.47 -5.30
C ASN A 177 -8.95 0.95 -4.92
N THR A 178 -8.08 1.11 -3.93
CA THR A 178 -7.55 2.43 -3.53
C THR A 178 -6.73 3.04 -4.67
N GLN A 179 -5.92 2.23 -5.35
CA GLN A 179 -5.13 2.66 -6.50
C GLN A 179 -6.04 3.11 -7.66
N GLU A 180 -7.06 2.33 -8.00
CA GLU A 180 -8.03 2.65 -9.06
C GLU A 180 -8.80 3.95 -8.75
N LYS A 181 -9.22 4.14 -7.50
CA LYS A 181 -9.85 5.38 -7.06
C LYS A 181 -8.92 6.58 -7.21
N LEU A 182 -7.65 6.44 -6.81
CA LEU A 182 -6.67 7.51 -6.95
C LEU A 182 -6.44 7.87 -8.42
N GLU A 183 -6.32 6.87 -9.29
CA GLU A 183 -6.19 7.06 -10.74
C GLU A 183 -7.41 7.79 -11.31
N THR A 184 -8.62 7.37 -10.93
CA THR A 184 -9.86 8.01 -11.34
C THR A 184 -9.92 9.47 -10.88
N ASN A 185 -9.57 9.76 -9.63
CA ASN A 185 -9.54 11.11 -9.08
C ASN A 185 -8.51 11.99 -9.81
N LEU A 186 -7.35 11.42 -10.15
CA LEU A 186 -6.31 12.13 -10.89
C LEU A 186 -6.76 12.46 -12.32
N LEU A 187 -7.46 11.55 -12.98
CA LEU A 187 -8.07 11.81 -14.30
C LEU A 187 -9.12 12.93 -14.23
N GLN A 188 -9.98 12.92 -13.21
CA GLN A 188 -10.97 14.00 -12.99
C GLN A 188 -10.30 15.35 -12.73
N LEU A 189 -9.21 15.36 -11.96
CA LEU A 189 -8.42 16.57 -11.73
C LEU A 189 -7.78 17.07 -13.03
N GLN A 190 -7.19 16.17 -13.82
CA GLN A 190 -6.59 16.51 -15.11
C GLN A 190 -7.63 17.08 -16.08
N GLU A 191 -8.83 16.51 -16.12
CA GLU A 191 -9.94 17.04 -16.91
C GLU A 191 -10.35 18.44 -16.44
N THR A 192 -10.45 18.65 -15.12
CA THR A 192 -10.79 19.95 -14.52
C THR A 192 -9.74 21.01 -14.85
N VAL A 193 -8.45 20.66 -14.77
CA VAL A 193 -7.33 21.53 -15.15
C VAL A 193 -7.36 21.86 -16.64
N SER A 194 -7.67 20.88 -17.49
CA SER A 194 -7.76 21.08 -18.95
C SER A 194 -8.91 22.01 -19.35
N LYS A 195 -9.94 22.15 -18.51
CA LYS A 195 -11.08 23.05 -18.70
C LYS A 195 -10.84 24.48 -18.22
N LEU A 196 -9.69 24.79 -17.61
CA LEU A 196 -9.35 26.15 -17.19
C LEU A 196 -9.14 27.02 -18.43
N ASP A 197 -10.03 28.00 -18.65
CA ASP A 197 -9.99 28.89 -19.80
C ASP A 197 -10.36 30.32 -19.37
N GLN A 198 -9.33 31.15 -19.21
CA GLN A 198 -9.47 32.53 -18.78
C GLN A 198 -10.27 33.39 -19.77
N SER A 199 -10.16 33.13 -21.08
CA SER A 199 -10.88 33.89 -22.10
C SER A 199 -12.38 33.58 -22.04
N LYS A 200 -12.71 32.29 -21.91
CA LYS A 200 -14.09 31.86 -21.74
C LYS A 200 -14.70 32.39 -20.44
N ASP A 201 -13.97 32.36 -19.33
CA ASP A 201 -14.42 32.93 -18.06
C ASP A 201 -14.71 34.44 -18.19
N LYS A 202 -13.85 35.18 -18.91
CA LYS A 202 -14.08 36.60 -19.21
C LYS A 202 -15.35 36.80 -20.04
N ASP A 203 -15.56 36.01 -21.08
CA ASP A 203 -16.74 36.13 -21.95
C ASP A 203 -18.04 35.87 -21.16
N ILE A 204 -18.04 34.88 -20.26
CA ILE A 204 -19.17 34.61 -19.34
C ILE A 204 -19.45 35.83 -18.47
N ILE A 205 -18.43 36.46 -17.87
CA ILE A 205 -18.61 37.65 -17.03
C ILE A 205 -19.22 38.81 -17.83
N LEU A 206 -18.74 39.05 -19.05
CA LEU A 206 -19.25 40.11 -19.93
C LEU A 206 -20.71 39.84 -20.33
N GLN A 207 -21.06 38.57 -20.55
CA GLN A 207 -22.42 38.17 -20.92
C GLN A 207 -23.39 38.26 -19.74
N ASP A 208 -23.02 37.74 -18.56
CA ASP A 208 -23.87 37.75 -17.36
C ASP A 208 -24.15 39.18 -16.87
N HIS A 209 -23.20 40.09 -17.08
CA HIS A 209 -23.30 41.50 -16.70
C HIS A 209 -23.48 42.42 -17.92
N TYR A 210 -24.16 41.93 -18.97
CA TYR A 210 -24.31 42.66 -20.22
C TYR A 210 -24.81 44.09 -20.04
N ASN A 211 -25.77 44.35 -19.15
CA ASN A 211 -26.29 45.71 -18.91
C ASN A 211 -25.22 46.70 -18.42
N ALA A 212 -24.23 46.24 -17.65
CA ALA A 212 -23.15 47.09 -17.14
C ALA A 212 -22.04 47.31 -18.18
N PHE A 213 -21.82 46.32 -19.07
CA PHE A 213 -20.74 46.35 -20.06
C PHE A 213 -21.23 46.63 -21.50
N SER A 214 -22.53 46.80 -21.70
CA SER A 214 -23.12 47.11 -23.01
C SER A 214 -22.67 48.49 -23.47
N ILE A 215 -22.46 48.62 -24.77
CA ILE A 215 -22.05 49.90 -25.38
C ILE A 215 -23.21 50.89 -25.25
N PRO A 216 -23.03 52.04 -24.59
CA PRO A 216 -24.08 53.07 -24.52
C PRO A 216 -24.46 53.60 -25.90
N ALA A 217 -25.68 54.13 -26.02
CA ALA A 217 -26.10 54.79 -27.25
C ALA A 217 -25.13 55.94 -27.60
N ARG A 218 -24.80 56.07 -28.89
CA ARG A 218 -23.99 57.19 -29.37
C ARG A 218 -24.73 58.49 -29.08
N PHE A 219 -23.97 59.51 -28.68
CA PHE A 219 -24.51 60.85 -28.59
C PHE A 219 -24.94 61.31 -29.99
N THR A 220 -26.19 61.75 -30.10
CA THR A 220 -26.72 62.38 -31.31
C THR A 220 -26.76 63.88 -31.12
N TYR A 221 -26.34 64.62 -32.14
CA TYR A 221 -26.45 66.07 -32.14
C TYR A 221 -27.92 66.50 -32.01
N LEU A 222 -28.17 67.44 -31.10
CA LEU A 222 -29.50 67.98 -30.82
C LEU A 222 -29.53 69.45 -31.29
N PRO A 223 -30.09 69.75 -32.48
CA PRO A 223 -30.10 71.10 -33.01
C PRO A 223 -30.95 72.02 -32.13
N GLN A 224 -30.40 73.18 -31.80
CA GLN A 224 -31.12 74.23 -31.09
C GLN A 224 -31.83 75.15 -32.10
N GLU A 225 -33.00 75.72 -31.76
CA GLU A 225 -33.75 76.53 -32.74
C GLU A 225 -32.90 77.70 -33.26
N GLY A 226 -32.62 77.69 -34.58
CA GLY A 226 -31.76 78.66 -35.26
C GLY A 226 -30.38 78.14 -35.67
N ASP A 227 -30.03 76.87 -35.43
CA ASP A 227 -28.76 76.29 -35.86
C ASP A 227 -28.69 76.16 -37.40
N GLN A 228 -28.18 77.21 -38.06
CA GLN A 228 -27.72 77.18 -39.46
C GLN A 228 -26.23 77.56 -39.46
N GLY A 229 -25.37 76.57 -39.69
CA GLY A 229 -23.92 76.77 -39.67
C GLY A 229 -23.39 77.29 -41.01
N GLU A 230 -23.09 78.58 -41.09
CA GLU A 230 -22.11 79.11 -42.06
C GLU A 230 -20.70 78.87 -41.52
N MET A 231 -19.87 78.13 -42.27
CA MET A 231 -18.51 77.76 -41.85
C MET A 231 -17.52 78.91 -42.07
N CYS A 232 -16.89 79.39 -41.00
CA CYS A 232 -15.82 80.40 -41.03
C CYS A 232 -14.43 79.74 -41.12
N GLY A 233 -13.48 80.36 -41.83
CA GLY A 233 -12.13 79.86 -42.13
C GLY A 233 -11.22 79.52 -40.94
N ASP A 234 -11.62 79.84 -39.70
CA ASP A 234 -10.92 79.44 -38.47
C ASP A 234 -10.92 77.92 -38.21
N ILE A 235 -11.88 77.18 -38.78
CA ILE A 235 -11.98 75.73 -38.59
C ILE A 235 -10.86 74.99 -39.35
N GLU A 236 -10.43 75.51 -40.50
CA GLU A 236 -9.41 74.86 -41.32
C GLU A 236 -8.00 74.97 -40.71
N THR A 237 -7.70 76.10 -40.05
CA THR A 237 -6.44 76.29 -39.32
C THR A 237 -6.40 75.41 -38.06
N ARG A 238 -7.51 75.32 -37.33
CA ARG A 238 -7.70 74.39 -36.20
C ARG A 238 -7.51 72.95 -36.64
N PHE A 239 -8.07 72.55 -37.79
CA PHE A 239 -7.92 71.20 -38.33
C PHE A 239 -6.45 70.86 -38.59
N LYS A 240 -5.70 71.74 -39.27
CA LYS A 240 -4.26 71.52 -39.53
C LYS A 240 -3.44 71.44 -38.24
N GLN A 241 -3.78 72.24 -37.23
CA GLN A 241 -3.12 72.22 -35.93
C GLN A 241 -3.39 70.91 -35.17
N ILE A 242 -4.63 70.43 -35.20
CA ILE A 242 -5.04 69.16 -34.60
C ILE A 242 -4.37 67.97 -35.33
N GLN A 243 -4.33 67.99 -36.66
CA GLN A 243 -3.68 66.96 -37.47
C GLN A 243 -2.17 66.86 -37.18
N THR A 244 -1.51 67.99 -36.94
CA THR A 244 -0.08 68.02 -36.59
C THR A 244 0.17 67.42 -35.20
N ARG A 245 -0.67 67.77 -34.22
CA ARG A 245 -0.61 67.18 -32.87
C ARG A 245 -0.87 65.67 -32.91
N LEU A 246 -1.78 65.22 -33.76
CA LEU A 246 -2.09 63.80 -33.91
C LEU A 246 -0.88 63.00 -34.42
N LYS A 247 -0.15 63.50 -35.43
CA LYS A 247 1.06 62.82 -35.93
C LYS A 247 2.11 62.65 -34.83
N ALA A 248 2.40 63.70 -34.07
CA ALA A 248 3.37 63.64 -32.98
C ALA A 248 2.98 62.60 -31.90
N VAL A 249 1.70 62.59 -31.50
CA VAL A 249 1.17 61.61 -30.53
C VAL A 249 1.18 60.18 -31.08
N THR A 250 1.00 60.00 -32.39
CA THR A 250 1.03 58.67 -33.03
C THR A 250 2.41 58.06 -32.96
N GLU A 251 3.44 58.86 -33.23
CA GLU A 251 4.85 58.43 -33.15
C GLU A 251 5.23 58.05 -31.71
N GLU A 252 4.86 58.86 -30.71
CA GLU A 252 5.06 58.53 -29.29
C GLU A 252 4.30 57.25 -28.88
N THR A 253 3.15 56.98 -29.48
CA THR A 253 2.33 55.81 -29.16
C THR A 253 2.87 54.50 -29.77
N GLU A 254 3.53 54.56 -30.93
CA GLU A 254 4.14 53.39 -31.58
C GLU A 254 5.33 52.85 -30.76
N GLU A 255 6.12 53.72 -30.12
CA GLU A 255 7.21 53.31 -29.23
C GLU A 255 6.71 52.50 -28.01
N VAL A 256 5.54 52.86 -27.47
CA VAL A 256 4.92 52.19 -26.31
C VAL A 256 4.20 50.89 -26.71
N LYS A 257 3.73 50.76 -27.96
CA LYS A 257 3.10 49.53 -28.46
C LYS A 257 4.06 48.34 -28.53
N GLY A 258 5.34 48.58 -28.83
CA GLY A 258 6.36 47.52 -28.90
C GLY A 258 6.77 46.96 -27.53
N ILE A 259 6.74 47.78 -26.48
CA ILE A 259 7.24 47.43 -25.14
C ILE A 259 6.30 46.46 -24.40
N LYS A 260 4.98 46.58 -24.62
CA LYS A 260 3.95 45.76 -23.95
C LYS A 260 3.99 44.25 -24.28
N PRO A 261 4.00 43.80 -25.55
CA PRO A 261 4.07 42.37 -25.86
C PRO A 261 5.38 41.76 -25.35
N SER A 262 6.49 42.52 -25.37
CA SER A 262 7.77 42.10 -24.79
C SER A 262 7.70 41.93 -23.27
N LEU A 263 7.05 42.84 -22.54
CA LEU A 263 6.82 42.71 -21.09
C LEU A 263 5.95 41.49 -20.75
N ILE A 264 4.89 41.23 -21.53
CA ILE A 264 4.01 40.06 -21.35
C ILE A 264 4.80 38.76 -21.58
N LEU A 265 5.67 38.72 -22.60
CA LEU A 265 6.54 37.58 -22.86
C LEU A 265 7.53 37.35 -21.71
N VAL A 266 8.18 38.40 -21.22
CA VAL A 266 9.10 38.30 -20.07
C VAL A 266 8.38 37.79 -18.83
N PHE A 267 7.19 38.31 -18.57
CA PHE A 267 6.37 37.90 -17.43
C PHE A 267 5.97 36.41 -17.50
N THR A 268 5.48 35.97 -18.66
CA THR A 268 5.12 34.56 -18.88
C THR A 268 6.33 33.62 -18.77
N CYS A 269 7.49 34.01 -19.28
CA CYS A 269 8.73 33.25 -19.12
C CYS A 269 9.19 33.16 -17.65
N LEU A 270 9.16 34.27 -16.90
CA LEU A 270 9.53 34.29 -15.48
C LEU A 270 8.59 33.42 -14.64
N TYR A 271 7.29 33.47 -14.91
CA TYR A 271 6.29 32.65 -14.25
C TYR A 271 6.52 31.15 -14.53
N LEU A 272 6.74 30.78 -15.80
CA LEU A 272 6.97 29.40 -16.19
C LEU A 272 8.26 28.84 -15.58
N LEU A 273 9.34 29.65 -15.53
CA LEU A 273 10.59 29.30 -14.86
C LEU A 273 10.39 29.12 -13.34
N TRP A 274 9.57 29.97 -12.71
CA TRP A 274 9.23 29.85 -11.29
C TRP A 274 8.49 28.54 -11.00
N VAL A 275 7.45 28.22 -11.78
CA VAL A 275 6.68 26.96 -11.69
C VAL A 275 7.57 25.74 -11.92
N LEU A 276 8.45 25.75 -12.94
CA LEU A 276 9.35 24.62 -13.19
C LEU A 276 10.28 24.39 -11.99
N THR A 277 10.78 25.46 -11.38
CA THR A 277 11.67 25.34 -10.24
C THR A 277 10.97 24.93 -8.96
N THR A 278 9.71 25.30 -8.74
CA THR A 278 8.93 24.86 -7.57
C THR A 278 8.57 23.38 -7.66
N VAL A 279 8.21 22.88 -8.83
CA VAL A 279 7.94 21.45 -9.08
C VAL A 279 9.21 20.61 -8.88
N ASN A 280 10.34 21.03 -9.45
CA ASN A 280 11.63 20.37 -9.23
C ASN A 280 12.03 20.40 -7.74
N LEU A 281 11.78 21.52 -7.04
CA LEU A 281 12.05 21.60 -5.61
C LEU A 281 11.14 20.66 -4.81
N LEU A 282 9.85 20.58 -5.12
CA LEU A 282 8.89 19.67 -4.46
C LEU A 282 9.28 18.21 -4.66
N CYS A 283 9.63 17.80 -5.88
CA CYS A 283 10.17 16.47 -6.15
C CYS A 283 11.49 16.22 -5.40
N PHE A 284 12.36 17.23 -5.32
CA PHE A 284 13.60 17.17 -4.55
C PHE A 284 13.35 17.09 -3.04
N TRP A 285 12.35 17.80 -2.47
CA TRP A 285 11.98 17.74 -1.05
C TRP A 285 11.34 16.40 -0.67
N VAL A 286 10.55 15.80 -1.55
CA VAL A 286 10.05 14.43 -1.39
C VAL A 286 11.22 13.43 -1.31
N TRP A 287 12.28 13.64 -2.10
CA TRP A 287 13.51 12.83 -2.06
C TRP A 287 14.40 13.14 -0.84
N VAL A 288 14.54 14.42 -0.48
CA VAL A 288 15.39 14.96 0.60
C VAL A 288 14.77 14.83 1.99
N SER A 289 13.49 14.47 2.11
CA SER A 289 12.92 14.07 3.43
C SER A 289 13.63 12.85 4.05
N CYS A 290 14.56 12.22 3.32
CA CYS A 290 15.48 11.19 3.78
C CYS A 290 16.90 11.69 4.17
N SER A 291 17.28 12.96 3.93
CA SER A 291 18.60 13.50 4.28
C SER A 291 18.60 15.02 4.44
N THR A 292 19.03 15.50 5.61
CA THR A 292 18.97 16.91 6.01
C THR A 292 20.03 17.76 5.30
N GLU A 293 19.62 18.85 4.63
CA GLU A 293 20.29 20.19 4.54
C GLU A 293 19.97 20.93 3.21
N ASN A 294 19.32 22.11 3.26
CA ASN A 294 19.80 23.32 2.55
C ASN A 294 18.97 24.61 2.76
N LEU A 295 19.67 25.71 3.08
CA LEU A 295 19.14 27.09 3.20
C LEU A 295 19.31 27.93 1.91
N SER A 296 20.19 27.51 0.99
CA SER A 296 20.55 28.28 -0.22
C SER A 296 19.40 28.44 -1.22
N ALA A 297 18.59 27.39 -1.42
CA ALA A 297 17.45 27.37 -2.34
C ALA A 297 16.29 28.30 -1.92
N LYS A 298 16.14 28.59 -0.61
CA LYS A 298 15.11 29.51 -0.11
C LYS A 298 15.43 30.97 -0.52
N SER A 299 16.71 31.34 -0.55
CA SER A 299 17.15 32.70 -0.90
C SER A 299 16.96 33.03 -2.39
N SER A 300 17.13 32.05 -3.28
CA SER A 300 16.95 32.23 -4.74
C SER A 300 15.47 32.35 -5.14
N MET A 301 14.59 31.62 -4.45
CA MET A 301 13.13 31.72 -4.61
C MET A 301 12.59 33.09 -4.20
N ALA A 302 13.09 33.66 -3.09
CA ALA A 302 12.71 34.99 -2.62
C ALA A 302 13.08 36.08 -3.64
N LYS A 303 14.30 36.03 -4.20
CA LYS A 303 14.76 36.97 -5.23
C LYS A 303 13.90 36.92 -6.51
N ARG A 304 13.52 35.72 -6.97
CA ARG A 304 12.65 35.57 -8.15
C ARG A 304 11.25 36.09 -7.91
N ARG A 305 10.69 35.91 -6.69
CA ARG A 305 9.40 36.50 -6.32
C ARG A 305 9.45 38.03 -6.36
N VAL A 306 10.50 38.64 -5.81
CA VAL A 306 10.69 40.10 -5.85
C VAL A 306 10.80 40.59 -7.30
N ASN A 307 11.60 39.92 -8.14
CA ASN A 307 11.73 40.27 -9.57
C ASN A 307 10.39 40.15 -10.33
N MET A 308 9.55 39.17 -9.98
CA MET A 308 8.21 39.03 -10.57
C MET A 308 7.30 40.18 -10.13
N GLN A 309 7.32 40.56 -8.84
CA GLN A 309 6.57 41.70 -8.31
C GLN A 309 7.02 43.04 -8.92
N GLU A 310 8.32 43.22 -9.14
CA GLU A 310 8.87 44.40 -9.83
C GLU A 310 8.42 44.44 -11.30
N THR A 311 8.40 43.29 -11.98
CA THR A 311 7.91 43.18 -13.36
C THR A 311 6.39 43.44 -13.44
N GLU A 312 5.60 42.97 -12.47
CA GLU A 312 4.17 43.31 -12.34
C GLU A 312 4.00 44.82 -12.14
N GLY A 313 4.78 45.43 -11.24
CA GLY A 313 4.76 46.87 -11.01
C GLY A 313 5.10 47.67 -12.27
N LEU A 314 6.08 47.23 -13.06
CA LEU A 314 6.43 47.79 -14.37
C LEU A 314 5.29 47.64 -15.38
N TYR A 315 4.66 46.46 -15.46
CA TYR A 315 3.51 46.25 -16.34
C TYR A 315 2.33 47.16 -15.98
N PHE A 316 2.04 47.35 -14.69
CA PHE A 316 0.99 48.24 -14.21
C PHE A 316 1.34 49.73 -14.27
N THR A 317 2.61 50.12 -14.42
CA THR A 317 3.01 51.53 -14.61
C THR A 317 3.12 51.91 -16.09
N VAL A 318 3.52 50.96 -16.95
CA VAL A 318 3.56 51.10 -18.42
C VAL A 318 2.15 51.02 -19.05
N SER A 319 1.24 50.27 -18.43
CA SER A 319 -0.14 50.13 -18.93
C SER A 319 -0.93 51.45 -18.92
N PRO A 320 -1.03 52.21 -17.81
CA PRO A 320 -1.73 53.49 -17.77
C PRO A 320 -0.95 54.65 -18.39
N SER A 321 0.38 54.63 -18.46
CA SER A 321 1.15 55.67 -19.20
C SER A 321 0.93 55.59 -20.72
N SER A 322 0.52 54.43 -21.23
CA SER A 322 -0.01 54.31 -22.59
C SER A 322 -1.48 54.74 -22.72
N VAL A 323 -2.15 55.02 -21.61
CA VAL A 323 -3.52 55.54 -21.46
C VAL A 323 -3.41 56.90 -20.75
N ASP A 324 -2.41 57.70 -21.10
CA ASP A 324 -2.59 59.14 -20.93
C ASP A 324 -3.77 59.50 -21.82
N ASN A 325 -4.92 59.70 -21.18
CA ASN A 325 -6.24 59.93 -21.77
C ASN A 325 -6.22 60.99 -22.88
N ASN A 326 -5.21 61.85 -22.93
CA ASN A 326 -5.09 62.89 -23.93
C ASN A 326 -4.47 62.45 -25.27
N GLY A 327 -3.86 61.27 -25.39
CA GLY A 327 -3.19 60.85 -26.62
C GLY A 327 -4.06 59.96 -27.51
N LYS A 328 -4.55 58.85 -26.93
CA LYS A 328 -5.29 57.82 -27.67
C LYS A 328 -6.76 58.15 -27.88
N GLU A 329 -7.43 58.82 -26.93
CA GLU A 329 -8.83 59.26 -27.14
C GLU A 329 -8.92 60.21 -28.33
N TYR A 330 -7.98 61.15 -28.47
CA TYR A 330 -7.89 62.05 -29.61
C TYR A 330 -7.63 61.32 -30.92
N PHE A 331 -6.81 60.25 -30.91
CA PHE A 331 -6.56 59.44 -32.10
C PHE A 331 -7.83 58.78 -32.63
N THR A 332 -8.59 58.12 -31.75
CA THR A 332 -9.88 57.49 -32.09
C THR A 332 -10.96 58.49 -32.49
N LEU A 333 -10.99 59.68 -31.89
CA LEU A 333 -11.94 60.75 -32.21
C LEU A 333 -11.69 61.40 -33.58
N LEU A 334 -10.45 61.41 -34.07
CA LEU A 334 -10.08 62.04 -35.35
C LEU A 334 -10.19 61.11 -36.55
N ASP A 335 -9.94 59.80 -36.38
CA ASP A 335 -10.18 58.83 -37.45
C ASP A 335 -11.67 58.61 -37.73
N THR A 336 -12.54 58.80 -36.73
CA THR A 336 -14.01 58.83 -36.95
C THR A 336 -14.45 60.10 -37.70
N PHE A 337 -13.84 61.25 -37.42
CA PHE A 337 -14.13 62.51 -38.14
C PHE A 337 -13.76 62.47 -39.64
N LYS A 338 -12.80 61.63 -40.05
CA LYS A 338 -12.45 61.41 -41.46
C LYS A 338 -13.48 60.61 -42.26
N LEU A 339 -14.39 59.92 -41.59
CA LEU A 339 -15.41 59.06 -42.22
C LEU A 339 -16.77 59.77 -42.38
N ASP A 340 -17.00 60.87 -41.67
CA ASP A 340 -18.28 61.62 -41.64
C ASP A 340 -18.18 63.01 -42.31
N VAL A 341 -17.11 63.29 -43.07
CA VAL A 341 -16.97 64.43 -44.01
C VAL A 341 -16.64 63.86 -45.39
#